data_AF-A0A928BN38-F1
#
_entry.id   AF-A0A928BN38-F1
#
_cell.length_a   1.000
_cell.length_b   1.000
_cell.length_c   1.000
_cell.angle_alpha   90.00
_cell.angle_beta   90.00
_cell.angle_gamma   90.00
#
_symmetry.space_group_name_H-M   'P 1'
#
loop_
_entity.id
_entity.type
_entity.pdbx_description
1 polymer ?
#
loop_
_entity_poly.entity_id
_entity_poly.type
_entity_poly.pdbx_seq_one_letter_code
_entity_poly.pdbx_strand_id
1 'polypeptide(L)'
;MKYASLLVLILLSILPSTGYTQSLKVYRKSLGPQSYQTAKIQGLTVKDAIGDAYHQFVYDGASENLFINDIDSILCVIEEEQMSDVTLGDYMLLCLSDEKSGYHIFSKLIAATGLIDTLSLIKDELYEKLYSEGQIDATPQHRYYGYTLFAEQDSFWEKELKKDVSSITIEDIQNYLIQSGKYSSTSVNNDYQDSENVVFQFVAYHVLPVKLSPYQLVIHANEYGFDLQRPGQLSIPVMDYYSTMDNRHILKLYESAESNGVFLNRFPQLDNSWTGTGHEISCEPDFAGIRVLENQVVQGLANGFLYPIDGLLTYDESIKQQLGSTMLRFDIASLLPELMNNGIRRKCSLDEEDQVVHFPSTPVYPYFENMQTNADANVVYHNFYKNEITTYQGDLLTCTGMYDVTIVLPPVPVTGQYQLRMGTHLTKKGTVYQTYFGDNHTYLPAKGIPMDNRIWPDYSEQRGWREDTFDEEHDLQVEKSLHNQGLYKGPKSISCKEYGSARNNPNCLRRILTRELMEADHTYYLRLRCVIELLEDELWLDYIELCPLSIYSGNELEDVW
;
A
#
# COMPACT_ATOMS: atom_id res chain seq x y z
N MET A 1 -35.08 22.50 6.12
CA MET A 1 -34.30 23.18 7.18
C MET A 1 -33.72 22.10 8.07
N LYS A 2 -32.46 22.20 8.46
CA LYS A 2 -31.55 21.13 8.94
C LYS A 2 -30.79 20.44 7.79
N TYR A 3 -29.55 20.05 8.06
CA TYR A 3 -28.49 19.56 7.15
C TYR A 3 -27.62 20.63 6.48
N ALA A 4 -26.98 21.45 7.31
CA ALA A 4 -25.64 21.97 7.04
C ALA A 4 -25.01 22.27 8.41
N SER A 5 -23.69 22.20 8.54
CA SER A 5 -22.89 22.54 9.74
C SER A 5 -22.44 21.37 10.63
N LEU A 6 -21.89 20.29 10.05
CA LEU A 6 -20.96 19.41 10.77
C LEU A 6 -19.47 19.75 10.50
N LEU A 7 -19.18 20.58 9.50
CA LEU A 7 -17.80 20.76 8.99
C LEU A 7 -16.88 21.66 9.84
N VAL A 8 -17.39 22.36 10.87
CA VAL A 8 -16.62 23.45 11.55
C VAL A 8 -15.94 22.99 12.84
N LEU A 9 -16.32 21.85 13.43
CA LEU A 9 -15.89 21.50 14.79
C LEU A 9 -14.55 20.74 14.90
N ILE A 10 -14.06 20.08 13.84
CA ILE A 10 -12.84 19.24 13.94
C ILE A 10 -11.58 19.98 13.50
N LEU A 11 -11.69 20.95 12.58
CA LEU A 11 -10.52 21.68 12.06
C LEU A 11 -9.94 22.71 13.03
N LEU A 12 -10.70 23.18 14.03
CA LEU A 12 -10.26 24.25 14.94
C LEU A 12 -9.57 23.76 16.23
N SER A 13 -9.61 22.46 16.55
CA SER A 13 -8.92 21.90 17.73
C SER A 13 -7.52 21.33 17.44
N ILE A 14 -7.08 21.29 16.17
CA ILE A 14 -5.85 20.61 15.74
C ILE A 14 -4.77 21.57 15.22
N LEU A 15 -5.08 22.85 14.97
CA LEU A 15 -4.10 23.78 14.41
C LEU A 15 -3.42 24.65 15.48
N PRO A 16 -2.09 24.59 15.65
CA PRO A 16 -1.37 25.64 16.37
C PRO A 16 -1.52 26.95 15.59
N SER A 17 -1.60 28.05 16.33
CA SER A 17 -1.76 29.41 15.81
C SER A 17 -0.63 29.78 14.84
N THR A 18 -0.79 29.48 13.56
CA THR A 18 0.03 29.99 12.48
C THR A 18 -0.88 30.79 11.56
N GLY A 19 -0.48 32.03 11.26
CA GLY A 19 -1.32 33.08 10.69
C GLY A 19 -1.75 32.89 9.23
N TYR A 20 -2.15 31.69 8.82
CA TYR A 20 -2.71 31.44 7.50
C TYR A 20 -4.24 31.55 7.52
N THR A 21 -4.76 32.48 6.70
CA THR A 21 -6.20 32.65 6.53
C THR A 21 -6.67 31.65 5.47
N GLN A 22 -7.13 30.46 5.87
CA GLN A 22 -7.76 29.54 4.92
C GLN A 22 -9.18 30.01 4.57
N SER A 23 -9.51 30.00 3.29
CA SER A 23 -10.84 30.33 2.77
C SER A 23 -11.64 29.03 2.63
N LEU A 24 -12.47 28.69 3.61
CA LEU A 24 -13.37 27.54 3.51
C LEU A 24 -14.47 27.83 2.47
N LYS A 25 -14.51 27.10 1.35
CA LYS A 25 -15.65 27.13 0.40
C LYS A 25 -16.59 25.98 0.74
N VAL A 26 -17.80 26.32 1.19
CA VAL A 26 -18.86 25.33 1.44
C VAL A 26 -19.75 25.26 0.20
N TYR A 27 -19.76 24.12 -0.49
CA TYR A 27 -20.66 23.88 -1.61
C TYR A 27 -22.00 23.30 -1.14
N ARG A 28 -23.10 23.90 -1.59
CA ARG A 28 -24.46 23.42 -1.32
C ARG A 28 -24.96 22.64 -2.53
N LYS A 29 -25.06 21.31 -2.45
CA LYS A 29 -25.74 20.51 -3.49
C LYS A 29 -27.25 20.74 -3.37
N SER A 30 -27.84 21.60 -4.19
CA SER A 30 -29.29 21.66 -4.35
C SER A 30 -29.74 20.65 -5.40
N LEU A 31 -30.70 19.80 -5.05
CA LEU A 31 -31.44 18.99 -6.01
C LEU A 31 -32.29 19.95 -6.89
N GLY A 32 -31.76 20.35 -8.05
CA GLY A 32 -32.45 21.17 -9.06
C GLY A 32 -31.58 22.24 -9.73
N PRO A 33 -31.92 22.71 -10.95
CA PRO A 33 -30.98 23.43 -11.82
C PRO A 33 -30.77 24.89 -11.41
N GLN A 34 -29.49 25.26 -11.33
CA GLN A 34 -28.89 26.61 -11.33
C GLN A 34 -29.28 27.61 -10.21
N SER A 35 -28.38 27.74 -9.22
CA SER A 35 -27.77 29.03 -8.82
C SER A 35 -26.77 28.82 -7.67
N TYR A 36 -25.51 29.25 -7.85
CA TYR A 36 -24.45 29.20 -6.84
C TYR A 36 -24.40 30.53 -6.07
N GLN A 37 -24.34 30.51 -4.73
CA GLN A 37 -24.04 31.69 -3.92
C GLN A 37 -22.89 31.39 -2.95
N THR A 38 -21.89 32.26 -2.94
CA THR A 38 -20.70 32.20 -2.07
C THR A 38 -20.95 33.02 -0.80
N ALA A 39 -20.68 32.47 0.38
CA ALA A 39 -20.67 33.21 1.64
C ALA A 39 -19.26 33.19 2.27
N LYS A 40 -18.78 34.35 2.74
CA LYS A 40 -17.54 34.49 3.53
C LYS A 40 -17.87 34.47 5.02
N ILE A 41 -17.16 33.67 5.82
CA ILE A 41 -17.27 33.65 7.29
C ILE A 41 -16.00 34.28 7.90
N GLN A 42 -16.15 35.16 8.89
CA GLN A 42 -15.05 35.74 9.68
C GLN A 42 -15.37 35.69 11.19
N GLY A 43 -14.41 35.23 12.00
CA GLY A 43 -14.35 35.41 13.46
C GLY A 43 -15.17 34.41 14.31
N LEU A 44 -14.51 33.47 14.97
CA LEU A 44 -15.07 32.60 16.02
C LEU A 44 -14.16 32.65 17.26
N THR A 45 -14.76 32.81 18.45
CA THR A 45 -14.03 32.80 19.74
C THR A 45 -14.71 31.79 20.68
N VAL A 46 -13.94 30.84 21.21
CA VAL A 46 -14.43 29.82 22.17
C VAL A 46 -14.29 30.35 23.59
N LYS A 47 -15.32 30.21 24.44
CA LYS A 47 -15.24 30.45 25.89
C LYS A 47 -15.59 29.18 26.66
N ASP A 48 -14.65 28.77 27.51
CA ASP A 48 -14.66 27.85 28.65
C ASP A 48 -15.45 26.52 28.54
N ALA A 49 -14.71 25.42 28.65
CA ALA A 49 -15.22 24.06 28.76
C ALA A 49 -15.74 23.77 30.17
N ILE A 50 -16.97 23.25 30.27
CA ILE A 50 -17.50 22.66 31.51
C ILE A 50 -18.12 21.30 31.17
N GLY A 51 -17.50 20.22 31.68
CA GLY A 51 -18.14 18.94 31.99
C GLY A 51 -18.63 18.07 30.82
N ASP A 52 -18.50 16.75 31.01
CA ASP A 52 -18.68 15.72 30.00
C ASP A 52 -19.96 15.88 29.12
N ALA A 53 -19.71 15.85 27.80
CA ALA A 53 -20.65 15.64 26.69
C ALA A 53 -21.57 16.79 26.21
N TYR A 54 -21.31 18.07 26.51
CA TYR A 54 -22.11 19.16 25.90
C TYR A 54 -21.27 20.40 25.52
N HIS A 55 -21.24 20.74 24.23
CA HIS A 55 -20.76 22.04 23.76
C HIS A 55 -21.95 22.97 23.49
N GLN A 56 -22.09 24.03 24.29
CA GLN A 56 -23.07 25.09 24.06
C GLN A 56 -22.40 26.21 23.27
N PHE A 57 -22.82 26.41 22.02
CA PHE A 57 -22.35 27.53 21.18
C PHE A 57 -23.38 28.66 21.23
N VAL A 58 -22.95 29.85 21.65
CA VAL A 58 -23.79 31.06 21.62
C VAL A 58 -23.46 31.83 20.35
N TYR A 59 -24.41 31.86 19.42
CA TYR A 59 -24.41 32.80 18.30
C TYR A 59 -25.15 34.07 18.75
N ASP A 60 -24.69 35.23 18.28
CA ASP A 60 -25.25 36.54 18.61
C ASP A 60 -26.78 36.55 18.36
N GLY A 61 -27.57 36.41 19.44
CA GLY A 61 -29.01 36.68 19.48
C GLY A 61 -30.02 35.51 19.44
N ALA A 62 -29.63 34.23 19.28
CA ALA A 62 -30.61 33.13 19.40
C ALA A 62 -29.97 31.79 19.80
N SER A 63 -30.45 31.21 20.91
CA SER A 63 -30.04 29.89 21.39
C SER A 63 -30.94 28.79 20.80
N GLU A 64 -30.39 27.89 20.00
CA GLU A 64 -31.01 26.61 19.67
C GLU A 64 -30.11 25.45 20.11
N ASN A 65 -30.70 24.42 20.73
CA ASN A 65 -30.01 23.21 21.13
C ASN A 65 -29.87 22.25 19.93
N LEU A 66 -28.64 21.80 19.64
CA LEU A 66 -28.35 20.82 18.59
C LEU A 66 -28.25 19.41 19.19
N PHE A 67 -28.90 18.42 18.57
CA PHE A 67 -28.76 17.00 18.91
C PHE A 67 -27.95 16.30 17.79
N ILE A 68 -26.91 15.55 18.15
CA ILE A 68 -26.03 14.79 17.23
C ILE A 68 -26.30 13.30 17.45
N ASN A 69 -26.63 12.55 16.38
CA ASN A 69 -27.02 11.14 16.49
C ASN A 69 -26.10 10.14 15.76
N ASP A 70 -25.13 10.53 14.93
CA ASP A 70 -24.24 9.56 14.26
C ASP A 70 -22.82 10.12 14.11
N ILE A 71 -21.84 9.39 14.65
CA ILE A 71 -20.40 9.70 14.64
C ILE A 71 -19.69 9.02 13.44
N ASP A 72 -20.33 8.05 12.79
CA ASP A 72 -19.71 7.14 11.82
C ASP A 72 -19.36 7.77 10.46
N SER A 73 -19.86 8.96 10.16
CA SER A 73 -19.59 9.67 8.90
C SER A 73 -18.34 10.55 8.91
N ILE A 74 -17.61 10.61 10.03
CA ILE A 74 -16.49 11.54 10.24
C ILE A 74 -15.15 10.98 9.74
N LEU A 75 -15.03 9.67 9.50
CA LEU A 75 -13.78 9.06 9.02
C LEU A 75 -13.47 9.31 7.54
N CYS A 76 -14.41 9.86 6.78
CA CYS A 76 -14.19 10.22 5.38
C CYS A 76 -13.86 11.71 5.32
N VAL A 77 -12.57 12.04 5.44
CA VAL A 77 -12.10 13.34 4.96
C VAL A 77 -12.25 13.28 3.44
N ILE A 78 -13.32 13.91 2.93
CA ILE A 78 -13.38 14.28 1.52
C ILE A 78 -12.30 15.35 1.35
N GLU A 79 -11.08 14.92 1.07
CA GLU A 79 -10.06 15.79 0.48
C GLU A 79 -10.49 16.08 -0.97
N GLU A 80 -11.47 16.98 -1.15
CA GLU A 80 -11.38 17.88 -2.29
C GLU A 80 -10.24 18.86 -1.96
N GLU A 81 -9.01 18.35 -1.96
CA GLU A 81 -7.82 19.19 -1.95
C GLU A 81 -7.91 20.03 -3.21
N GLN A 82 -8.04 21.34 -3.02
CA GLN A 82 -7.67 22.27 -4.06
C GLN A 82 -6.21 21.96 -4.37
N MET A 83 -5.95 21.24 -5.47
CA MET A 83 -4.61 20.78 -5.84
C MET A 83 -3.65 21.94 -5.64
N SER A 84 -2.75 21.79 -4.68
CA SER A 84 -1.64 22.71 -4.52
C SER A 84 -0.84 22.68 -5.83
N ASP A 85 -0.40 23.84 -6.29
CA ASP A 85 0.53 23.91 -7.43
C ASP A 85 1.96 23.50 -7.01
N VAL A 86 2.19 23.19 -5.72
CA VAL A 86 3.50 22.82 -5.17
C VAL A 86 3.64 21.30 -5.15
N THR A 87 4.56 20.77 -5.95
CA THR A 87 4.93 19.36 -5.94
C THR A 87 5.86 19.02 -4.77
N LEU A 88 6.07 17.73 -4.51
CA LEU A 88 7.08 17.28 -3.56
C LEU A 88 8.48 17.76 -3.97
N GLY A 89 8.82 17.73 -5.26
CA GLY A 89 10.07 18.29 -5.77
C GLY A 89 10.19 19.80 -5.51
N ASP A 90 9.13 20.58 -5.74
CA ASP A 90 9.11 22.02 -5.43
C ASP A 90 9.31 22.27 -3.93
N TYR A 91 8.66 21.48 -3.08
CA TYR A 91 8.83 21.57 -1.62
C TYR A 91 10.27 21.28 -1.19
N MET A 92 10.91 20.25 -1.76
CA MET A 92 12.31 19.96 -1.47
C MET A 92 13.25 21.09 -1.95
N LEU A 93 12.96 21.75 -3.07
CA LEU A 93 13.69 22.94 -3.50
C LEU A 93 13.52 24.13 -2.53
N LEU A 94 12.31 24.32 -1.98
CA LEU A 94 12.05 25.33 -0.96
C LEU A 94 12.86 25.05 0.31
N CYS A 95 12.83 23.81 0.82
CA CYS A 95 13.61 23.37 1.98
C CYS A 95 15.13 23.49 1.75
N LEU A 96 15.61 23.23 0.53
CA LEU A 96 17.01 23.44 0.16
C LEU A 96 17.43 24.91 0.31
N SER A 97 16.51 25.85 0.09
CA SER A 97 16.78 27.30 0.21
C SER A 97 16.63 27.85 1.64
N ASP A 98 16.09 27.07 2.58
CA ASP A 98 15.84 27.47 3.96
C ASP A 98 16.47 26.48 4.95
N GLU A 99 17.60 26.89 5.55
CA GLU A 99 18.32 26.13 6.59
C GLU A 99 17.47 25.85 7.85
N LYS A 100 16.33 26.54 8.03
CA LYS A 100 15.41 26.33 9.16
C LYS A 100 14.19 25.50 8.81
N SER A 101 14.12 24.97 7.59
CA SER A 101 13.00 24.15 7.13
C SER A 101 12.83 22.85 7.91
N GLY A 102 13.89 22.36 8.57
CA GLY A 102 13.91 21.08 9.26
C GLY A 102 14.20 19.89 8.34
N TYR A 103 14.34 20.13 7.02
CA TYR A 103 14.67 19.12 6.01
C TYR A 103 15.75 19.61 5.04
N HIS A 104 16.52 20.64 5.41
CA HIS A 104 17.54 21.24 4.56
C HIS A 104 18.60 20.21 4.11
N ILE A 105 19.04 19.33 5.02
CA ILE A 105 20.05 18.30 4.76
C ILE A 105 19.49 17.24 3.81
N PHE A 106 18.29 16.73 4.09
CA PHE A 106 17.67 15.73 3.21
C PHE A 106 17.38 16.31 1.82
N SER A 107 17.02 17.60 1.74
CA SER A 107 16.85 18.32 0.47
C SER A 107 18.14 18.45 -0.33
N LYS A 108 19.30 18.65 0.32
CA LYS A 108 20.61 18.59 -0.34
C LYS A 108 20.85 17.23 -0.99
N LEU A 109 20.50 16.15 -0.29
CA LEU A 109 20.68 14.78 -0.79
C LEU A 109 19.77 14.48 -1.99
N ILE A 110 18.49 14.84 -1.92
CA ILE A 110 17.53 14.69 -3.04
C ILE A 110 17.98 15.49 -4.26
N ALA A 111 18.44 16.74 -4.06
CA ALA A 111 18.96 17.55 -5.16
C ALA A 111 20.24 16.97 -5.78
N ALA A 112 21.15 16.43 -4.97
CA ALA A 112 22.38 15.83 -5.44
C ALA A 112 22.17 14.55 -6.26
N THR A 113 21.17 13.76 -5.88
CA THR A 113 20.80 12.49 -6.54
C THR A 113 19.95 12.68 -7.81
N GLY A 114 19.56 13.92 -8.13
CA GLY A 114 18.76 14.23 -9.32
C GLY A 114 17.28 13.86 -9.19
N LEU A 115 16.83 13.42 -8.03
CA LEU A 115 15.45 12.97 -7.83
C LEU A 115 14.41 14.12 -7.82
N ILE A 116 14.83 15.38 -7.71
CA ILE A 116 13.93 16.55 -7.76
C ILE A 116 13.00 16.49 -8.98
N ASP A 117 13.55 16.26 -10.17
CA ASP A 117 12.77 16.25 -11.41
C ASP A 117 11.72 15.14 -11.40
N THR A 118 12.04 13.98 -10.82
CA THR A 118 11.09 12.88 -10.69
C THR A 118 9.97 13.25 -9.71
N LEU A 119 10.33 13.78 -8.54
CA LEU A 119 9.40 14.21 -7.50
C LEU A 119 8.54 15.43 -7.89
N SER A 120 8.81 16.04 -9.05
CA SER A 120 7.99 17.11 -9.64
C SER A 120 6.99 16.62 -10.70
N LEU A 121 7.00 15.35 -11.08
CA LEU A 121 6.03 14.81 -12.03
C LEU A 121 4.63 14.71 -11.40
N ILE A 122 3.60 15.18 -12.10
CA ILE A 122 2.20 15.14 -11.65
C ILE A 122 1.36 14.24 -12.56
N LYS A 123 1.42 14.45 -13.87
CA LYS A 123 0.58 13.77 -14.86
C LYS A 123 1.41 13.13 -15.96
N ASP A 124 0.89 12.05 -16.52
CA ASP A 124 1.40 11.46 -17.75
C ASP A 124 0.88 12.22 -18.98
N GLU A 125 1.70 13.13 -19.49
CA GLU A 125 1.36 13.96 -20.64
C GLU A 125 1.02 13.17 -21.92
N LEU A 126 1.58 11.97 -22.10
CA LEU A 126 1.23 11.12 -23.23
C LEU A 126 -0.19 10.58 -23.07
N TYR A 127 -0.52 10.10 -21.87
CA TYR A 127 -1.87 9.65 -21.54
C TYR A 127 -2.91 10.75 -21.76
N GLU A 128 -2.67 11.94 -21.21
CA GLU A 128 -3.60 13.08 -21.33
C GLU A 128 -3.84 13.46 -22.79
N LYS A 129 -2.78 13.41 -23.62
CA LYS A 129 -2.90 13.64 -25.06
C LYS A 129 -3.78 12.59 -25.74
N LEU A 130 -3.49 11.30 -25.53
CA LEU A 130 -4.24 10.20 -26.16
C LEU A 130 -5.71 10.19 -25.73
N TYR A 131 -5.99 10.49 -24.46
CA TYR A 131 -7.34 10.66 -23.93
C TYR A 131 -8.07 11.84 -24.63
N SER A 132 -7.42 13.00 -24.74
CA SER A 132 -8.01 14.19 -25.37
C SER A 132 -8.30 14.01 -26.87
N GLU A 133 -7.54 13.16 -27.54
CA GLU A 133 -7.71 12.81 -28.96
C GLU A 133 -8.73 11.66 -29.17
N GLY A 134 -9.28 11.08 -28.09
CA GLY A 134 -10.23 9.97 -28.14
C GLY A 134 -9.61 8.65 -28.59
N GLN A 135 -8.30 8.46 -28.39
CA GLN A 135 -7.59 7.22 -28.72
C GLN A 135 -7.66 6.18 -27.58
N ILE A 136 -7.95 6.62 -26.36
CA ILE A 136 -8.19 5.80 -25.18
C ILE A 136 -9.61 6.08 -24.68
N ASP A 137 -10.27 5.05 -24.15
CA ASP A 137 -11.61 5.15 -23.58
C ASP A 137 -11.68 6.08 -22.35
N ALA A 138 -12.91 6.40 -21.92
CA ALA A 138 -13.20 7.43 -20.93
C ALA A 138 -12.73 7.13 -19.48
N THR A 139 -12.19 5.94 -19.19
CA THR A 139 -11.85 5.52 -17.82
C THR A 139 -10.54 4.71 -17.73
N PRO A 140 -9.61 5.07 -16.82
CA PRO A 140 -9.59 6.29 -16.00
C PRO A 140 -9.38 7.58 -16.82
N GLN A 141 -9.84 8.74 -16.36
CA GLN A 141 -9.69 10.00 -17.13
C GLN A 141 -8.25 10.55 -17.14
N HIS A 142 -7.46 10.17 -16.15
CA HIS A 142 -6.11 10.67 -15.92
C HIS A 142 -5.20 9.52 -15.54
N ARG A 143 -3.89 9.75 -15.72
CA ARG A 143 -2.83 8.92 -15.13
C ARG A 143 -1.86 9.83 -14.37
N TYR A 144 -2.01 9.85 -13.05
CA TYR A 144 -1.18 10.64 -12.13
C TYR A 144 0.07 9.89 -11.65
N TYR A 145 1.14 10.64 -11.42
CA TYR A 145 2.29 10.26 -10.61
C TYR A 145 2.06 10.68 -9.16
N GLY A 146 2.56 9.88 -8.23
CA GLY A 146 2.43 10.13 -6.81
C GLY A 146 3.61 9.56 -6.04
N TYR A 147 3.98 10.23 -4.93
CA TYR A 147 5.17 9.90 -4.16
C TYR A 147 4.92 9.96 -2.66
N THR A 148 5.61 9.10 -1.91
CA THR A 148 5.69 9.18 -0.45
C THR A 148 7.16 9.21 -0.07
N LEU A 149 7.57 10.26 0.61
CA LEU A 149 8.92 10.44 1.11
C LEU A 149 8.94 10.27 2.63
N PHE A 150 9.75 9.35 3.13
CA PHE A 150 10.08 9.27 4.55
C PHE A 150 11.42 9.96 4.77
N ALA A 151 11.54 10.95 5.65
CA ALA A 151 12.77 11.74 5.76
C ALA A 151 13.20 11.97 7.20
N GLU A 152 14.48 11.73 7.50
CA GLU A 152 15.09 12.21 8.72
C GLU A 152 15.11 13.74 8.75
N GLN A 153 14.74 14.31 9.90
CA GLN A 153 14.81 15.74 10.13
C GLN A 153 16.26 16.21 10.31
N ASP A 154 16.52 17.48 10.05
CA ASP A 154 17.85 18.08 10.21
C ASP A 154 18.42 17.86 11.63
N SER A 155 17.56 17.87 12.65
CA SER A 155 17.92 17.63 14.05
C SER A 155 18.52 16.25 14.31
N PHE A 156 18.14 15.23 13.54
CA PHE A 156 18.76 13.91 13.58
C PHE A 156 20.21 13.99 13.13
N TRP A 157 20.46 14.61 11.97
CA TRP A 157 21.79 14.72 11.39
C TRP A 157 22.73 15.62 12.20
N GLU A 158 22.24 16.73 12.76
CA GLU A 158 23.03 17.57 13.66
C GLU A 158 23.53 16.78 14.88
N LYS A 159 22.65 15.94 15.44
CA LYS A 159 22.98 15.10 16.59
C LYS A 159 23.99 14.01 16.24
N GLU A 160 23.78 13.30 15.13
CA GLU A 160 24.64 12.19 14.70
C GLU A 160 26.03 12.68 14.28
N LEU A 161 26.10 13.76 13.50
CA LEU A 161 27.36 14.29 12.98
C LEU A 161 28.04 15.30 13.93
N LYS A 162 27.32 15.79 14.94
CA LYS A 162 27.80 16.82 15.89
C LYS A 162 28.29 18.08 15.16
N LYS A 163 27.49 18.50 14.18
CA LYS A 163 27.74 19.63 13.28
C LYS A 163 26.47 20.45 13.14
N ASP A 164 26.60 21.76 12.93
CA ASP A 164 25.45 22.62 12.62
C ASP A 164 24.92 22.29 11.22
N VAL A 165 23.60 22.39 11.01
CA VAL A 165 22.91 22.11 9.71
C VAL A 165 23.66 22.68 8.50
N SER A 166 24.05 23.96 8.57
CA SER A 166 24.68 24.69 7.47
C SER A 166 26.07 24.15 7.09
N SER A 167 26.74 23.49 8.03
CA SER A 167 28.09 22.93 7.85
C SER A 167 28.10 21.47 7.40
N ILE A 168 26.94 20.79 7.45
CA ILE A 168 26.82 19.39 7.02
C ILE A 168 26.82 19.33 5.50
N THR A 169 27.75 18.54 4.97
CA THR A 169 27.95 18.29 3.54
C THR A 169 27.43 16.91 3.13
N ILE A 170 27.24 16.68 1.82
CA ILE A 170 26.89 15.35 1.30
C ILE A 170 28.00 14.33 1.59
N GLU A 171 29.27 14.76 1.53
CA GLU A 171 30.43 13.92 1.85
C GLU A 171 30.41 13.47 3.33
N ASP A 172 29.92 14.31 4.25
CA ASP A 172 29.76 13.91 5.66
C ASP A 172 28.76 12.77 5.81
N ILE A 173 27.62 12.85 5.10
CA ILE A 173 26.58 11.82 5.10
C ILE A 173 27.12 10.54 4.44
N GLN A 174 27.75 10.66 3.27
CA GLN A 174 28.39 9.53 2.58
C GLN A 174 29.40 8.81 3.50
N ASN A 175 30.28 9.57 4.17
CA ASN A 175 31.24 9.02 5.12
C ASN A 175 30.58 8.35 6.32
N TYR A 176 29.51 8.92 6.86
CA TYR A 176 28.74 8.32 7.95
C TYR A 176 28.14 6.97 7.52
N LEU A 177 27.51 6.91 6.34
CA LEU A 177 26.92 5.70 5.79
C LEU A 177 27.97 4.60 5.61
N ILE A 178 29.16 4.94 5.11
CA ILE A 178 30.28 3.99 4.94
C ILE A 178 30.79 3.50 6.30
N GLN A 179 31.02 4.41 7.25
CA GLN A 179 31.54 4.06 8.57
C GLN A 179 30.55 3.23 9.40
N SER A 180 29.25 3.39 9.15
CA SER A 180 28.22 2.57 9.78
C SER A 180 28.23 1.11 9.31
N GLY A 181 28.88 0.80 8.19
CA GLY A 181 28.92 -0.54 7.58
C GLY A 181 27.61 -0.99 6.94
N LYS A 182 26.60 -0.13 6.89
CA LYS A 182 25.23 -0.45 6.44
C LYS A 182 25.09 -0.61 4.92
N TYR A 183 25.99 -0.02 4.14
CA TYR A 183 26.01 -0.07 2.68
C TYR A 183 27.37 -0.55 2.15
N SER A 184 27.73 -1.79 2.47
CA SER A 184 29.08 -2.31 2.19
C SER A 184 29.33 -2.71 0.73
N SER A 185 28.27 -2.87 -0.07
CA SER A 185 28.34 -3.31 -1.48
C SER A 185 28.21 -2.19 -2.51
N THR A 186 27.97 -0.94 -2.09
CA THR A 186 27.69 0.19 -2.98
C THR A 186 28.95 0.95 -3.39
N SER A 187 28.84 1.69 -4.50
CA SER A 187 29.89 2.56 -5.03
C SER A 187 30.05 3.82 -4.20
N VAL A 188 31.29 4.30 -4.05
CA VAL A 188 31.65 5.51 -3.30
C VAL A 188 32.28 6.54 -4.23
N ASN A 189 31.72 6.71 -5.41
CA ASN A 189 32.15 7.76 -6.33
C ASN A 189 31.52 9.11 -5.94
N ASN A 190 31.93 10.16 -6.67
CA ASN A 190 31.42 11.53 -6.47
C ASN A 190 30.27 11.86 -7.43
N ASP A 191 29.80 10.88 -8.21
CA ASP A 191 28.59 11.02 -9.03
C ASP A 191 27.40 10.50 -8.23
N TYR A 192 26.73 11.41 -7.53
CA TYR A 192 25.58 11.05 -6.69
C TYR A 192 24.32 10.68 -7.50
N GLN A 193 24.33 10.84 -8.83
CA GLN A 193 23.26 10.38 -9.71
C GLN A 193 23.50 8.97 -10.25
N ASP A 194 24.69 8.40 -10.03
CA ASP A 194 24.95 6.99 -10.30
C ASP A 194 24.06 6.13 -9.39
N SER A 195 23.24 5.27 -9.98
CA SER A 195 22.33 4.39 -9.23
C SER A 195 23.10 3.48 -8.28
N GLU A 196 24.34 3.13 -8.57
CA GLU A 196 25.16 2.29 -7.70
C GLU A 196 25.81 3.07 -6.54
N ASN A 197 25.70 4.41 -6.53
CA ASN A 197 26.28 5.24 -5.48
C ASN A 197 25.56 5.03 -4.14
N VAL A 198 26.32 4.94 -3.05
CA VAL A 198 25.79 4.80 -1.68
C VAL A 198 24.79 5.89 -1.31
N VAL A 199 25.00 7.14 -1.74
CA VAL A 199 24.09 8.25 -1.47
C VAL A 199 22.81 8.10 -2.27
N PHE A 200 22.89 7.70 -3.55
CA PHE A 200 21.71 7.44 -4.36
C PHE A 200 20.86 6.32 -3.76
N GLN A 201 21.48 5.16 -3.47
CA GLN A 201 20.79 4.02 -2.86
C GLN A 201 20.14 4.39 -1.53
N PHE A 202 20.86 5.13 -0.67
CA PHE A 202 20.30 5.61 0.60
C PHE A 202 19.06 6.48 0.36
N VAL A 203 19.16 7.51 -0.48
CA VAL A 203 18.06 8.46 -0.70
C VAL A 203 16.87 7.80 -1.41
N ALA A 204 17.12 7.01 -2.44
CA ALA A 204 16.07 6.39 -3.22
C ALA A 204 15.27 5.34 -2.42
N TYR A 205 15.90 4.71 -1.42
CA TYR A 205 15.23 3.82 -0.45
C TYR A 205 14.19 4.52 0.43
N HIS A 206 14.27 5.86 0.55
CA HIS A 206 13.31 6.67 1.32
C HIS A 206 12.07 7.06 0.52
N VAL A 207 12.04 6.76 -0.78
CA VAL A 207 10.99 7.21 -1.69
C VAL A 207 10.19 6.03 -2.22
N LEU A 208 8.89 6.08 -1.98
CA LEU A 208 7.93 5.20 -2.63
C LEU A 208 7.32 5.90 -3.85
N PRO A 209 7.20 5.22 -5.01
CA PRO A 209 6.53 5.75 -6.20
C PRO A 209 4.99 5.65 -6.09
N VAL A 210 4.46 5.91 -4.88
CA VAL A 210 3.03 5.91 -4.60
C VAL A 210 2.68 7.01 -3.60
N LYS A 211 1.58 7.73 -3.81
CA LYS A 211 1.01 8.74 -2.90
C LYS A 211 0.17 8.05 -1.83
N LEU A 212 0.70 7.91 -0.63
CA LEU A 212 0.02 7.31 0.53
C LEU A 212 -0.36 8.43 1.50
N SER A 213 -1.66 8.68 1.66
CA SER A 213 -2.15 9.52 2.77
C SER A 213 -1.98 8.79 4.11
N PRO A 214 -2.10 9.48 5.27
CA PRO A 214 -1.92 8.83 6.57
C PRO A 214 -2.75 7.56 6.77
N TYR A 215 -4.00 7.55 6.29
CA TYR A 215 -4.90 6.39 6.39
C TYR A 215 -4.61 5.27 5.38
N GLN A 216 -3.65 5.48 4.47
CA GLN A 216 -3.24 4.54 3.44
C GLN A 216 -1.81 4.02 3.65
N LEU A 217 -1.11 4.46 4.71
CA LEU A 217 0.22 3.93 5.06
C LEU A 217 0.16 2.43 5.37
N VAL A 218 -0.88 1.99 6.09
CA VAL A 218 -1.20 0.58 6.32
C VAL A 218 -2.70 0.38 6.10
N ILE A 219 -3.09 -0.56 5.25
CA ILE A 219 -4.49 -0.76 4.88
C ILE A 219 -5.14 -1.77 5.82
N HIS A 220 -5.81 -1.25 6.86
CA HIS A 220 -6.72 -2.03 7.72
C HIS A 220 -8.06 -2.26 7.01
N ALA A 221 -8.18 -3.41 6.36
CA ALA A 221 -9.37 -3.85 5.67
C ALA A 221 -9.41 -5.38 5.53
N ASN A 222 -10.56 -5.98 5.87
CA ASN A 222 -10.81 -7.41 5.75
C ASN A 222 -9.77 -8.32 6.44
N GLU A 223 -8.97 -7.80 7.36
CA GLU A 223 -8.16 -8.64 8.22
C GLU A 223 -9.00 -9.31 9.32
N TYR A 224 -8.53 -10.43 9.84
CA TYR A 224 -9.27 -11.25 10.78
C TYR A 224 -9.57 -10.51 12.09
N GLY A 225 -10.85 -10.38 12.40
CA GLY A 225 -11.31 -9.68 13.60
C GLY A 225 -11.47 -8.16 13.43
N PHE A 226 -11.21 -7.60 12.25
CA PHE A 226 -11.45 -6.19 11.98
C PHE A 226 -12.92 -5.87 11.84
N ASP A 227 -13.35 -4.79 12.50
CA ASP A 227 -14.72 -4.29 12.45
C ASP A 227 -14.75 -2.95 11.73
N LEU A 228 -15.37 -2.94 10.53
CA LEU A 228 -15.55 -1.73 9.72
C LEU A 228 -16.38 -0.64 10.42
N GLN A 229 -17.17 -0.99 11.45
CA GLN A 229 -17.92 -0.04 12.27
C GLN A 229 -17.06 0.57 13.39
N ARG A 230 -15.88 0.00 13.66
CA ARG A 230 -14.95 0.45 14.70
C ARG A 230 -13.52 0.51 14.15
N PRO A 231 -13.26 1.32 13.11
CA PRO A 231 -11.96 1.34 12.41
C PRO A 231 -10.78 1.77 13.29
N GLY A 232 -11.02 2.42 14.43
CA GLY A 232 -9.97 2.74 15.42
C GLY A 232 -9.60 1.58 16.37
N GLN A 233 -10.29 0.45 16.29
CA GLN A 233 -9.95 -0.77 17.03
C GLN A 233 -9.22 -1.72 16.10
N LEU A 234 -7.89 -1.60 16.08
CA LEU A 234 -7.05 -2.50 15.30
C LEU A 234 -7.20 -3.94 15.80
N SER A 235 -7.14 -4.88 14.86
CA SER A 235 -7.25 -6.31 15.14
C SER A 235 -5.86 -6.97 15.15
N ILE A 236 -5.60 -7.92 14.25
CA ILE A 236 -4.28 -8.48 14.04
C ILE A 236 -3.33 -7.45 13.40
N PRO A 237 -2.01 -7.63 13.52
CA PRO A 237 -1.04 -6.82 12.81
C PRO A 237 -1.24 -6.87 11.29
N VAL A 238 -1.10 -5.72 10.64
CA VAL A 238 -1.18 -5.58 9.19
C VAL A 238 0.14 -5.00 8.67
N MET A 239 0.51 -5.43 7.48
CA MET A 239 1.72 -4.97 6.81
C MET A 239 1.51 -4.87 5.31
N ASP A 240 2.21 -3.91 4.73
CA ASP A 240 2.31 -3.69 3.30
C ASP A 240 3.78 -3.63 2.90
N TYR A 241 4.09 -4.15 1.71
CA TYR A 241 5.43 -4.16 1.17
C TYR A 241 5.45 -3.39 -0.14
N TYR A 242 6.33 -2.41 -0.24
CA TYR A 242 6.49 -1.58 -1.42
C TYR A 242 7.90 -1.70 -1.99
N SER A 243 8.01 -1.67 -3.31
CA SER A 243 9.30 -1.46 -3.97
C SER A 243 9.62 0.04 -3.92
N THR A 244 10.79 0.38 -3.38
CA THR A 244 11.27 1.77 -3.34
C THR A 244 11.89 2.17 -4.70
N MET A 245 12.23 3.45 -4.85
CA MET A 245 12.81 4.00 -6.09
C MET A 245 14.29 3.66 -6.31
N ASP A 246 14.94 2.95 -5.40
CA ASP A 246 16.33 2.51 -5.57
C ASP A 246 16.42 1.34 -6.57
N ASN A 247 17.41 0.44 -6.42
CA ASN A 247 17.52 -0.79 -7.21
C ASN A 247 16.42 -1.81 -6.86
N ARG A 248 15.18 -1.34 -6.65
CA ARG A 248 13.98 -2.09 -6.29
C ARG A 248 14.24 -2.89 -5.02
N HIS A 249 14.51 -2.23 -3.91
CA HIS A 249 14.49 -2.85 -2.58
C HIS A 249 13.10 -2.74 -1.94
N ILE A 250 12.80 -3.65 -1.01
CA ILE A 250 11.52 -3.70 -0.31
C ILE A 250 11.57 -2.85 0.95
N LEU A 251 10.61 -1.94 1.08
CA LEU A 251 10.26 -1.28 2.33
C LEU A 251 8.98 -1.90 2.90
N LYS A 252 9.02 -2.28 4.17
CA LYS A 252 7.85 -2.79 4.90
C LYS A 252 7.21 -1.65 5.69
N LEU A 253 5.92 -1.42 5.50
CA LEU A 253 5.05 -0.66 6.39
C LEU A 253 4.31 -1.64 7.31
N TYR A 254 4.20 -1.34 8.59
CA TYR A 254 3.61 -2.22 9.60
C TYR A 254 2.86 -1.43 10.65
N GLU A 255 1.69 -1.91 11.05
CA GLU A 255 0.94 -1.40 12.19
C GLU A 255 0.25 -2.54 12.95
N SER A 256 0.21 -2.43 14.28
CA SER A 256 -0.59 -3.27 15.15
C SER A 256 -1.13 -2.49 16.34
N ALA A 257 -2.07 -3.09 17.09
CA ALA A 257 -2.56 -2.52 18.33
C ALA A 257 -1.42 -2.30 19.37
N GLU A 258 -0.39 -3.15 19.33
CA GLU A 258 0.77 -3.11 20.23
C GLU A 258 1.83 -2.09 19.78
N SER A 259 1.99 -1.84 18.48
CA SER A 259 2.99 -0.90 17.96
C SER A 259 2.67 0.55 18.31
N ASN A 260 1.40 0.90 18.49
CA ASN A 260 0.93 2.27 18.76
C ASN A 260 1.35 3.30 17.69
N GLY A 261 1.11 2.93 16.43
CA GLY A 261 1.35 3.72 15.23
C GLY A 261 2.11 2.93 14.17
N VAL A 262 2.38 3.62 13.05
CA VAL A 262 3.00 3.01 11.87
C VAL A 262 4.53 2.97 12.00
N PHE A 263 5.11 1.83 11.61
CA PHE A 263 6.56 1.62 11.56
C PHE A 263 7.03 1.15 10.20
N LEU A 264 8.22 1.59 9.83
CA LEU A 264 9.01 1.08 8.72
C LEU A 264 9.88 -0.07 9.22
N ASN A 265 9.94 -1.19 8.48
CA ASN A 265 10.86 -2.30 8.76
C ASN A 265 10.82 -2.84 10.20
N ARG A 266 9.63 -2.92 10.79
CA ARG A 266 9.42 -3.60 12.08
C ARG A 266 9.27 -5.11 11.89
N PHE A 267 9.97 -5.91 12.68
CA PHE A 267 9.90 -7.38 12.66
C PHE A 267 9.66 -7.93 14.08
N PRO A 268 8.41 -7.89 14.55
CA PRO A 268 8.07 -8.39 15.88
C PRO A 268 7.92 -9.92 15.89
N GLN A 269 7.97 -10.49 17.08
CA GLN A 269 7.52 -11.86 17.32
C GLN A 269 5.99 -11.87 17.44
N LEU A 270 5.33 -12.67 16.61
CA LEU A 270 3.87 -12.82 16.61
C LEU A 270 3.46 -14.11 17.33
N ASP A 271 2.26 -14.11 17.91
CA ASP A 271 1.56 -15.32 18.36
C ASP A 271 0.91 -16.03 17.17
N ASN A 272 1.74 -16.49 16.24
CA ASN A 272 1.34 -17.09 14.98
C ASN A 272 1.12 -18.61 15.09
N SER A 273 1.11 -19.17 16.30
CA SER A 273 0.77 -20.58 16.50
C SER A 273 -0.64 -20.90 15.97
N TRP A 274 -0.91 -22.18 15.73
CA TRP A 274 -2.20 -22.64 15.19
C TRP A 274 -3.42 -22.14 15.98
N THR A 275 -3.31 -22.22 17.31
CA THR A 275 -4.29 -21.73 18.28
C THR A 275 -3.98 -20.32 18.79
N GLY A 276 -2.94 -19.70 18.24
CA GLY A 276 -2.51 -18.36 18.61
C GLY A 276 -3.54 -17.31 18.24
N THR A 277 -3.28 -16.11 18.73
CA THR A 277 -4.11 -14.91 18.54
C THR A 277 -3.73 -14.12 17.29
N GLY A 278 -2.52 -14.33 16.75
CA GLY A 278 -1.96 -13.56 15.63
C GLY A 278 -1.38 -12.21 16.04
N HIS A 279 -1.55 -11.80 17.31
CA HIS A 279 -1.07 -10.53 17.84
C HIS A 279 0.44 -10.51 18.05
N GLU A 280 1.00 -9.30 18.10
CA GLU A 280 2.39 -9.10 18.50
C GLU A 280 2.58 -9.48 19.99
N ILE A 281 3.59 -10.31 20.27
CA ILE A 281 3.97 -10.71 21.63
C ILE A 281 5.04 -9.76 22.17
N SER A 282 6.06 -9.51 21.35
CA SER A 282 7.22 -8.69 21.68
C SER A 282 7.92 -8.24 20.41
N CYS A 283 8.81 -7.25 20.55
CA CYS A 283 9.71 -6.86 19.49
C CYS A 283 11.06 -6.52 20.10
N GLU A 284 12.11 -7.19 19.61
CA GLU A 284 13.46 -6.89 20.05
C GLU A 284 13.88 -5.49 19.59
N PRO A 285 14.70 -4.75 20.37
CA PRO A 285 15.09 -3.38 20.04
C PRO A 285 15.70 -3.22 18.64
N ASP A 286 16.51 -4.19 18.21
CA ASP A 286 17.19 -4.17 16.91
C ASP A 286 16.22 -4.34 15.72
N PHE A 287 14.99 -4.80 15.99
CA PHE A 287 13.94 -5.04 14.99
C PHE A 287 12.69 -4.18 15.23
N ALA A 288 12.78 -3.19 16.11
CA ALA A 288 11.67 -2.29 16.44
C ALA A 288 11.16 -1.48 15.25
N GLY A 289 11.96 -1.37 14.19
CA GLY A 289 11.68 -0.55 13.02
C GLY A 289 11.88 0.94 13.30
N ILE A 290 11.55 1.76 12.31
CA ILE A 290 11.61 3.22 12.38
C ILE A 290 10.18 3.76 12.45
N ARG A 291 9.88 4.60 13.44
CA ARG A 291 8.52 5.13 13.60
C ARG A 291 8.25 6.21 12.57
N VAL A 292 7.08 6.14 11.95
CA VAL A 292 6.54 7.23 11.13
C VAL A 292 5.89 8.26 12.05
N LEU A 293 6.30 9.53 11.96
CA LEU A 293 5.73 10.62 12.75
C LEU A 293 4.52 11.22 12.02
N GLU A 294 3.44 10.44 11.95
CA GLU A 294 2.24 10.72 11.14
C GLU A 294 1.59 12.07 11.49
N ASN A 295 1.67 12.51 12.75
CA ASN A 295 1.14 13.79 13.20
C ASN A 295 1.94 15.02 12.71
N GLN A 296 3.08 14.80 12.06
CA GLN A 296 3.99 15.81 11.54
C GLN A 296 4.14 15.73 10.01
N VAL A 297 3.27 14.96 9.33
CA VAL A 297 3.30 14.84 7.87
C VAL A 297 3.13 16.21 7.19
N VAL A 298 3.93 16.44 6.15
CA VAL A 298 3.72 17.55 5.22
C VAL A 298 2.67 17.11 4.21
N GLN A 299 1.49 17.72 4.30
CA GLN A 299 0.32 17.48 3.44
C GLN A 299 0.12 18.64 2.46
N GLY A 300 -0.85 18.53 1.56
CA GLY A 300 -1.16 19.60 0.60
C GLY A 300 -0.13 19.76 -0.51
N LEU A 301 0.60 18.69 -0.85
CA LEU A 301 1.46 18.66 -2.03
C LEU A 301 0.70 18.04 -3.21
N ALA A 302 0.94 18.56 -4.40
CA ALA A 302 0.21 18.19 -5.62
C ALA A 302 0.25 16.68 -5.91
N ASN A 303 1.38 16.04 -5.59
CA ASN A 303 1.73 14.70 -6.03
C ASN A 303 2.35 13.85 -4.91
N GLY A 304 2.14 14.16 -3.62
CA GLY A 304 2.71 13.30 -2.59
C GLY A 304 2.56 13.75 -1.14
N PHE A 305 3.27 13.03 -0.27
CA PHE A 305 3.39 13.32 1.17
C PHE A 305 4.85 13.18 1.62
N LEU A 306 5.25 14.00 2.59
CA LEU A 306 6.52 13.81 3.30
C LEU A 306 6.24 13.51 4.77
N TYR A 307 6.70 12.33 5.21
CA TYR A 307 6.61 11.89 6.59
C TYR A 307 7.97 12.01 7.29
N PRO A 308 8.08 12.78 8.38
CA PRO A 308 9.23 12.66 9.25
C PRO A 308 9.30 11.27 9.90
N ILE A 309 10.53 10.78 10.07
CA ILE A 309 10.83 9.51 10.73
C ILE A 309 11.78 9.74 11.92
N ASP A 310 11.70 8.88 12.93
CA ASP A 310 12.41 9.08 14.21
C ASP A 310 13.77 8.37 14.32
N GLY A 311 14.23 7.75 13.24
CA GLY A 311 15.51 7.04 13.18
C GLY A 311 16.02 6.90 11.75
N LEU A 312 17.25 6.41 11.62
CA LEU A 312 17.92 6.24 10.34
C LEU A 312 17.33 5.08 9.54
N LEU A 313 16.70 5.37 8.41
CA LEU A 313 16.16 4.34 7.53
C LEU A 313 17.26 3.81 6.60
N THR A 314 17.59 2.53 6.73
CA THR A 314 18.62 1.87 5.90
C THR A 314 18.18 0.51 5.40
N TYR A 315 18.59 0.18 4.17
CA TYR A 315 18.46 -1.17 3.62
C TYR A 315 19.76 -1.99 3.82
N ASP A 316 20.08 -2.25 5.08
CA ASP A 316 21.29 -2.99 5.45
C ASP A 316 21.11 -4.52 5.42
N GLU A 317 22.20 -5.25 5.64
CA GLU A 317 22.18 -6.72 5.63
C GLU A 317 21.25 -7.33 6.70
N SER A 318 21.03 -6.65 7.83
CA SER A 318 20.09 -7.13 8.85
C SER A 318 18.66 -7.08 8.31
N ILE A 319 18.27 -5.95 7.72
CA ILE A 319 16.96 -5.77 7.09
C ILE A 319 16.75 -6.77 5.94
N LYS A 320 17.75 -6.95 5.08
CA LYS A 320 17.71 -7.93 3.99
C LYS A 320 17.44 -9.34 4.51
N GLN A 321 18.14 -9.75 5.57
CA GLN A 321 17.97 -11.09 6.15
C GLN A 321 16.60 -11.26 6.83
N GLN A 322 16.08 -10.23 7.49
CA GLN A 322 14.73 -10.28 8.08
C GLN A 322 13.65 -10.41 7.01
N LEU A 323 13.70 -9.59 5.96
CA LEU A 323 12.77 -9.71 4.83
C LEU A 323 12.96 -11.04 4.09
N GLY A 324 14.21 -11.47 3.89
CA GLY A 324 14.58 -12.72 3.24
C GLY A 324 14.18 -13.98 4.02
N SER A 325 13.86 -13.83 5.30
CA SER A 325 13.35 -14.89 6.17
C SER A 325 11.84 -14.78 6.42
N THR A 326 11.15 -13.89 5.72
CA THR A 326 9.71 -13.67 5.85
C THR A 326 8.99 -14.14 4.59
N MET A 327 7.80 -14.74 4.73
CA MET A 327 6.89 -14.87 3.59
C MET A 327 6.29 -13.49 3.29
N LEU A 328 6.63 -12.95 2.12
CA LEU A 328 6.15 -11.64 1.71
C LEU A 328 4.86 -11.81 0.92
N ARG A 329 3.73 -11.38 1.48
CA ARG A 329 2.41 -11.35 0.82
C ARG A 329 2.17 -9.95 0.26
N PHE A 330 1.93 -9.86 -1.04
CA PHE A 330 1.64 -8.62 -1.74
C PHE A 330 0.24 -8.68 -2.31
N ASP A 331 -0.58 -7.71 -1.94
CA ASP A 331 -1.77 -7.40 -2.72
C ASP A 331 -1.37 -7.04 -4.16
N ILE A 332 -2.07 -7.59 -5.16
CA ILE A 332 -1.77 -7.27 -6.56
C ILE A 332 -1.98 -5.78 -6.83
N ALA A 333 -2.98 -5.14 -6.21
CA ALA A 333 -3.23 -3.73 -6.34
C ALA A 333 -2.12 -2.87 -5.70
N SER A 334 -1.38 -3.37 -4.71
CA SER A 334 -0.15 -2.70 -4.19
C SER A 334 0.98 -2.67 -5.22
N LEU A 335 1.00 -3.59 -6.19
CA LEU A 335 2.01 -3.61 -7.26
C LEU A 335 1.72 -2.60 -8.37
N LEU A 336 0.52 -2.00 -8.38
CA LEU A 336 0.02 -1.08 -9.40
C LEU A 336 -0.16 0.31 -8.80
N PRO A 337 0.92 1.10 -8.61
CA PRO A 337 0.87 2.39 -7.92
C PRO A 337 -0.13 3.37 -8.54
N GLU A 338 -0.43 3.24 -9.83
CA GLU A 338 -1.43 4.05 -10.52
C GLU A 338 -2.82 3.94 -9.88
N LEU A 339 -3.18 2.80 -9.26
CA LEU A 339 -4.46 2.67 -8.57
C LEU A 339 -4.54 3.62 -7.37
N MET A 340 -3.47 3.73 -6.57
CA MET A 340 -3.45 4.61 -5.41
C MET A 340 -3.24 6.07 -5.83
N ASN A 341 -2.32 6.33 -6.77
CA ASN A 341 -2.00 7.69 -7.24
C ASN A 341 -3.19 8.40 -7.90
N ASN A 342 -4.11 7.65 -8.49
CA ASN A 342 -5.33 8.18 -9.11
C ASN A 342 -6.55 8.13 -8.16
N GLY A 343 -6.34 7.82 -6.88
CA GLY A 343 -7.42 7.74 -5.88
C GLY A 343 -8.45 6.65 -6.15
N ILE A 344 -8.08 5.60 -6.90
CA ILE A 344 -8.95 4.47 -7.24
C ILE A 344 -8.93 3.43 -6.12
N ARG A 345 -7.73 3.08 -5.63
CA ARG A 345 -7.56 2.07 -4.60
C ARG A 345 -8.09 2.55 -3.24
N ARG A 346 -8.83 1.66 -2.55
CA ARG A 346 -9.44 1.92 -1.23
C ARG A 346 -10.28 3.21 -1.16
N LYS A 347 -10.88 3.64 -2.27
CA LYS A 347 -11.74 4.84 -2.29
C LYS A 347 -12.96 4.62 -1.38
N CYS A 348 -13.18 5.53 -0.44
CA CYS A 348 -14.31 5.47 0.49
C CYS A 348 -15.63 5.94 -0.16
N SER A 349 -16.06 5.26 -1.23
CA SER A 349 -17.24 5.60 -2.02
C SER A 349 -18.13 4.39 -2.19
N LEU A 350 -19.45 4.61 -2.27
CA LEU A 350 -20.44 3.59 -2.62
C LEU A 350 -20.96 3.77 -4.06
N ASP A 351 -20.44 4.77 -4.78
CA ASP A 351 -20.84 5.02 -6.15
C ASP A 351 -20.27 3.92 -7.07
N GLU A 352 -21.09 3.41 -7.99
CA GLU A 352 -20.75 2.25 -8.82
C GLU A 352 -19.47 2.46 -9.63
N GLU A 353 -19.26 3.67 -10.16
CA GLU A 353 -18.07 4.06 -10.92
C GLU A 353 -16.77 4.06 -10.09
N ASP A 354 -16.88 4.14 -8.77
CA ASP A 354 -15.75 4.09 -7.83
C ASP A 354 -15.55 2.69 -7.22
N GLN A 355 -16.58 1.85 -7.31
CA GLN A 355 -16.54 0.46 -6.87
C GLN A 355 -16.04 -0.48 -7.97
N VAL A 356 -16.25 -0.13 -9.23
CA VAL A 356 -15.87 -0.93 -10.40
C VAL A 356 -15.19 -0.04 -11.43
N VAL A 357 -13.86 -0.17 -11.55
CA VAL A 357 -13.06 0.67 -12.45
C VAL A 357 -12.45 -0.20 -13.55
N HIS A 358 -12.75 0.16 -14.80
CA HIS A 358 -12.23 -0.49 -16.00
C HIS A 358 -10.95 0.19 -16.46
N PHE A 359 -10.02 -0.59 -17.02
CA PHE A 359 -8.77 -0.10 -17.58
C PHE A 359 -8.59 -0.54 -19.04
N PRO A 360 -7.96 0.30 -19.88
CA PRO A 360 -7.63 -0.07 -21.24
C PRO A 360 -6.60 -1.21 -21.26
N SER A 361 -6.65 -2.04 -22.30
CA SER A 361 -5.61 -3.04 -22.53
C SER A 361 -4.32 -2.41 -23.05
N THR A 362 -3.18 -3.08 -22.82
CA THR A 362 -1.85 -2.54 -23.15
C THR A 362 -1.66 -2.14 -24.62
N PRO A 363 -2.20 -2.87 -25.64
CA PRO A 363 -2.05 -2.45 -27.03
C PRO A 363 -2.75 -1.13 -27.36
N VAL A 364 -3.72 -0.71 -26.54
CA VAL A 364 -4.29 0.64 -26.59
C VAL A 364 -3.37 1.61 -25.85
N TYR A 365 -3.09 1.31 -24.57
CA TYR A 365 -2.13 2.05 -23.74
C TYR A 365 -1.68 1.21 -22.54
N PRO A 366 -0.38 1.15 -22.19
CA PRO A 366 0.10 0.53 -20.94
C PRO A 366 -0.26 1.42 -19.73
N TYR A 367 -1.51 1.38 -19.27
CA TYR A 367 -1.95 2.22 -18.14
C TYR A 367 -1.15 1.91 -16.86
N PHE A 368 -0.86 0.64 -16.64
CA PHE A 368 -0.04 0.17 -15.53
C PHE A 368 1.39 -0.09 -15.98
N GLU A 369 2.36 0.45 -15.26
CA GLU A 369 3.78 0.21 -15.51
C GLU A 369 4.17 -1.24 -15.21
N ASN A 370 3.60 -1.81 -14.14
CA ASN A 370 3.90 -3.15 -13.66
C ASN A 370 2.96 -4.25 -14.19
N MET A 371 2.08 -3.94 -15.15
CA MET A 371 1.18 -4.94 -15.74
C MET A 371 0.94 -4.70 -17.22
N GLN A 372 1.03 -5.78 -18.00
CA GLN A 372 0.74 -5.79 -19.43
C GLN A 372 -0.32 -6.82 -19.78
N THR A 373 -1.13 -6.50 -20.77
CA THR A 373 -2.21 -7.36 -21.27
C THR A 373 -2.21 -7.46 -22.79
N ASN A 374 -2.90 -8.45 -23.35
CA ASN A 374 -3.25 -8.46 -24.77
C ASN A 374 -4.53 -7.64 -25.04
N ALA A 375 -4.85 -7.43 -26.32
CA ALA A 375 -6.00 -6.63 -26.74
C ALA A 375 -7.36 -7.23 -26.30
N ASP A 376 -7.43 -8.54 -26.08
CA ASP A 376 -8.65 -9.26 -25.73
C ASP A 376 -8.91 -9.36 -24.22
N ALA A 377 -8.01 -8.81 -23.38
CA ALA A 377 -8.19 -8.77 -21.94
C ALA A 377 -9.06 -7.57 -21.54
N ASN A 378 -10.03 -7.82 -20.67
CA ASN A 378 -10.76 -6.77 -19.96
C ASN A 378 -10.36 -6.81 -18.48
N VAL A 379 -9.71 -5.75 -18.02
CA VAL A 379 -9.18 -5.60 -16.66
C VAL A 379 -10.10 -4.71 -15.86
N VAL A 380 -10.51 -5.19 -14.70
CA VAL A 380 -11.41 -4.46 -13.80
C VAL A 380 -10.87 -4.53 -12.37
N TYR A 381 -10.71 -3.38 -11.74
CA TYR A 381 -10.47 -3.26 -10.31
C TYR A 381 -11.81 -3.11 -9.58
N HIS A 382 -11.99 -3.94 -8.54
CA HIS A 382 -13.13 -3.93 -7.66
C HIS A 382 -12.70 -3.40 -6.30
N ASN A 383 -13.30 -2.29 -5.89
CA ASN A 383 -13.16 -1.75 -4.56
C ASN A 383 -14.35 -2.24 -3.73
N PHE A 384 -14.12 -3.09 -2.73
CA PHE A 384 -15.20 -3.61 -1.90
C PHE A 384 -15.41 -2.76 -0.64
N TYR A 385 -15.52 -1.43 -0.82
CA TYR A 385 -15.73 -0.52 0.31
C TYR A 385 -17.06 -0.83 0.99
N LYS A 386 -17.01 -1.16 2.30
CA LYS A 386 -18.16 -1.64 3.09
C LYS A 386 -18.84 -2.90 2.55
N ASN A 387 -18.17 -3.65 1.68
CA ASN A 387 -18.65 -4.95 1.21
C ASN A 387 -17.69 -6.04 1.71
N GLU A 388 -18.22 -6.96 2.51
CA GLU A 388 -17.45 -8.04 3.12
C GLU A 388 -17.30 -9.21 2.14
N ILE A 389 -16.36 -9.09 1.21
CA ILE A 389 -15.90 -10.21 0.37
C ILE A 389 -14.60 -10.76 0.96
N THR A 390 -14.41 -12.08 0.92
CA THR A 390 -13.16 -12.73 1.33
C THR A 390 -12.07 -12.41 0.31
N THR A 391 -11.43 -11.26 0.43
CA THR A 391 -10.24 -10.87 -0.34
C THR A 391 -9.25 -10.18 0.59
N TYR A 392 -7.96 -10.26 0.25
CA TYR A 392 -6.93 -9.55 0.98
C TYR A 392 -7.17 -8.03 0.81
N GLN A 393 -7.09 -7.29 1.92
CA GLN A 393 -7.29 -5.83 1.97
C GLN A 393 -8.61 -5.29 1.37
N GLY A 394 -9.60 -6.17 1.12
CA GLY A 394 -10.93 -5.79 0.68
C GLY A 394 -11.00 -5.10 -0.68
N ASP A 395 -10.11 -5.46 -1.59
CA ASP A 395 -10.21 -5.14 -3.00
C ASP A 395 -9.88 -6.38 -3.87
N LEU A 396 -9.99 -6.27 -5.19
CA LEU A 396 -9.70 -7.36 -6.13
C LEU A 396 -9.47 -6.83 -7.54
N LEU A 397 -8.46 -7.34 -8.25
CA LEU A 397 -8.37 -7.22 -9.70
C LEU A 397 -8.95 -8.45 -10.38
N THR A 398 -9.69 -8.23 -11.47
CA THR A 398 -10.20 -9.31 -12.32
C THR A 398 -9.80 -9.12 -13.76
N CYS A 399 -9.53 -10.23 -14.45
CA CYS A 399 -9.32 -10.26 -15.90
C CYS A 399 -10.34 -11.21 -16.54
N THR A 400 -11.01 -10.74 -17.59
CA THR A 400 -11.95 -11.53 -18.41
C THR A 400 -11.53 -11.50 -19.89
N GLY A 401 -12.20 -12.28 -20.73
CA GLY A 401 -11.86 -12.45 -22.15
C GLY A 401 -10.77 -13.48 -22.40
N MET A 402 -10.19 -13.48 -23.60
CA MET A 402 -9.03 -14.33 -23.95
C MET A 402 -7.74 -13.71 -23.41
N TYR A 403 -7.73 -13.41 -22.11
CA TYR A 403 -6.69 -12.61 -21.50
C TYR A 403 -5.32 -13.32 -21.54
N ASP A 404 -4.30 -12.49 -21.61
CA ASP A 404 -2.90 -12.84 -21.46
C ASP A 404 -2.24 -11.70 -20.67
N VAL A 405 -2.15 -11.88 -19.35
CA VAL A 405 -1.69 -10.84 -18.42
C VAL A 405 -0.29 -11.18 -17.92
N THR A 406 0.61 -10.20 -17.94
CA THR A 406 1.96 -10.29 -17.39
C THR A 406 2.16 -9.22 -16.33
N ILE A 407 2.59 -9.62 -15.14
CA ILE A 407 2.80 -8.76 -13.98
C ILE A 407 4.29 -8.75 -13.65
N VAL A 408 4.84 -7.57 -13.42
CA VAL A 408 6.19 -7.40 -12.88
C VAL A 408 6.16 -7.76 -11.40
N LEU A 409 6.95 -8.75 -11.01
CA LEU A 409 7.00 -9.18 -9.61
C LEU A 409 7.85 -8.21 -8.77
N PRO A 410 7.53 -8.07 -7.47
CA PRO A 410 8.43 -7.42 -6.54
C PRO A 410 9.78 -8.15 -6.47
N PRO A 411 10.86 -7.44 -6.11
CA PRO A 411 12.20 -8.01 -5.92
C PRO A 411 12.20 -9.09 -4.82
N VAL A 412 13.21 -9.96 -4.81
CA VAL A 412 13.50 -10.79 -3.63
C VAL A 412 14.58 -10.11 -2.78
N PRO A 413 14.45 -10.06 -1.43
CA PRO A 413 15.43 -9.37 -0.58
C PRO A 413 16.82 -10.01 -0.57
N VAL A 414 16.88 -11.33 -0.75
CA VAL A 414 18.10 -12.12 -0.74
C VAL A 414 18.06 -13.15 -1.86
N THR A 415 19.21 -13.44 -2.49
CA THR A 415 19.29 -14.51 -3.47
C THR A 415 19.04 -15.86 -2.80
N GLY A 416 18.09 -16.62 -3.32
CA GLY A 416 17.66 -17.87 -2.67
C GLY A 416 16.60 -18.63 -3.45
N GLN A 417 16.23 -19.78 -2.92
CA GLN A 417 15.13 -20.59 -3.46
C GLN A 417 13.80 -20.07 -2.91
N TYR A 418 12.86 -19.77 -3.80
CA TYR A 418 11.55 -19.23 -3.46
C TYR A 418 10.43 -20.07 -4.06
N GLN A 419 9.32 -20.17 -3.32
CA GLN A 419 8.01 -20.45 -3.88
C GLN A 419 7.33 -19.14 -4.23
N LEU A 420 6.95 -18.99 -5.50
CA LEU A 420 5.94 -18.00 -5.90
C LEU A 420 4.57 -18.65 -5.74
N ARG A 421 3.69 -18.01 -4.98
CA ARG A 421 2.33 -18.46 -4.74
C ARG A 421 1.32 -17.38 -5.10
N MET A 422 0.07 -17.79 -5.30
CA MET A 422 -1.05 -16.88 -5.52
C MET A 422 -2.24 -17.31 -4.69
N GLY A 423 -2.88 -16.35 -4.03
CA GLY A 423 -4.21 -16.54 -3.46
C GLY A 423 -5.20 -16.82 -4.58
N THR A 424 -6.01 -17.86 -4.42
CA THR A 424 -6.98 -18.25 -5.42
C THR A 424 -8.34 -18.49 -4.78
N HIS A 425 -9.35 -17.87 -5.40
CA HIS A 425 -10.74 -18.13 -5.11
C HIS A 425 -11.31 -19.02 -6.19
N LEU A 426 -11.81 -20.18 -5.78
CA LEU A 426 -12.65 -20.98 -6.66
C LEU A 426 -13.99 -20.26 -6.80
N THR A 427 -14.46 -20.02 -8.02
CA THR A 427 -15.79 -19.40 -8.24
C THR A 427 -16.58 -20.11 -9.34
N LYS A 428 -17.90 -19.87 -9.41
CA LYS A 428 -18.74 -20.41 -10.50
C LYS A 428 -18.37 -19.84 -11.88
N LYS A 429 -17.73 -18.68 -11.91
CA LYS A 429 -17.18 -18.03 -13.10
C LYS A 429 -15.66 -18.17 -13.17
N GLY A 430 -15.06 -19.07 -12.39
CA GLY A 430 -13.61 -19.21 -12.40
C GLY A 430 -13.13 -19.62 -13.78
N THR A 431 -11.94 -19.19 -14.16
CA THR A 431 -11.34 -19.54 -15.46
C THR A 431 -10.33 -20.70 -15.33
N VAL A 432 -9.78 -21.11 -16.47
CA VAL A 432 -8.63 -22.03 -16.54
C VAL A 432 -7.46 -21.30 -17.19
N TYR A 433 -6.30 -21.27 -16.52
CA TYR A 433 -5.14 -20.50 -16.99
C TYR A 433 -3.82 -21.27 -16.92
N GLN A 434 -2.91 -20.97 -17.84
CA GLN A 434 -1.53 -21.45 -17.80
C GLN A 434 -0.63 -20.38 -17.20
N THR A 435 0.22 -20.79 -16.26
CA THR A 435 1.26 -19.95 -15.64
C THR A 435 2.55 -19.99 -16.48
N TYR A 436 3.23 -18.86 -16.57
CA TYR A 436 4.57 -18.70 -17.11
C TYR A 436 5.39 -17.80 -16.17
N PHE A 437 6.70 -18.05 -16.06
CA PHE A 437 7.57 -17.31 -15.15
C PHE A 437 9.01 -17.26 -15.64
N GLY A 438 9.69 -16.13 -15.44
CA GLY A 438 11.09 -15.93 -15.75
C GLY A 438 11.51 -14.47 -15.61
N ASP A 439 12.74 -14.16 -15.99
CA ASP A 439 13.36 -12.84 -16.01
C ASP A 439 13.37 -12.20 -17.42
N ASN A 440 13.12 -12.98 -18.45
CA ASN A 440 12.94 -12.51 -19.82
C ASN A 440 11.47 -12.26 -20.14
N HIS A 441 11.05 -11.00 -20.04
CA HIS A 441 9.68 -10.56 -20.31
C HIS A 441 9.11 -11.04 -21.66
N THR A 442 9.94 -11.18 -22.71
CA THR A 442 9.47 -11.62 -24.04
C THR A 442 9.32 -13.15 -24.14
N TYR A 443 10.11 -13.90 -23.37
CA TYR A 443 10.21 -15.37 -23.46
C TYR A 443 10.10 -16.01 -22.09
N LEU A 444 8.88 -16.05 -21.56
CA LEU A 444 8.58 -16.71 -20.29
C LEU A 444 8.23 -18.19 -20.52
N PRO A 445 8.95 -19.16 -19.93
CA PRO A 445 8.60 -20.58 -20.01
C PRO A 445 7.36 -20.92 -19.20
N ALA A 446 6.54 -21.84 -19.71
CA ALA A 446 5.36 -22.36 -19.00
C ALA A 446 5.78 -23.11 -17.72
N LYS A 447 5.02 -22.92 -16.64
CA LYS A 447 5.23 -23.55 -15.34
C LYS A 447 4.01 -24.37 -14.95
N GLY A 448 4.25 -25.63 -14.61
CA GLY A 448 3.20 -26.56 -14.19
C GLY A 448 2.13 -26.81 -15.25
N ILE A 449 1.06 -27.48 -14.83
CA ILE A 449 -0.14 -27.70 -15.64
C ILE A 449 -1.11 -26.52 -15.48
N PRO A 450 -2.02 -26.29 -16.45
CA PRO A 450 -3.05 -25.27 -16.30
C PRO A 450 -3.86 -25.40 -15.01
N MET A 451 -4.14 -24.24 -14.41
CA MET A 451 -5.00 -24.11 -13.24
C MET A 451 -6.46 -24.16 -13.63
N ASP A 452 -7.29 -24.86 -12.87
CA ASP A 452 -8.75 -24.74 -12.97
C ASP A 452 -9.29 -24.13 -11.67
N ASN A 453 -9.88 -22.94 -11.80
CA ASN A 453 -10.45 -22.17 -10.69
C ASN A 453 -11.99 -22.23 -10.60
N ARG A 454 -12.63 -23.14 -11.33
CA ARG A 454 -14.08 -23.28 -11.29
C ARG A 454 -14.55 -24.04 -10.06
N ILE A 455 -15.65 -23.59 -9.45
CA ILE A 455 -16.37 -24.38 -8.43
C ILE A 455 -17.18 -25.47 -9.13
N TRP A 456 -17.01 -26.71 -8.66
CA TRP A 456 -17.94 -27.82 -8.84
C TRP A 456 -18.34 -28.36 -7.45
N PRO A 457 -19.47 -29.06 -7.29
CA PRO A 457 -19.78 -29.75 -6.04
C PRO A 457 -18.60 -30.63 -5.59
N ASP A 458 -18.23 -30.56 -4.31
CA ASP A 458 -17.14 -31.31 -3.66
C ASP A 458 -15.71 -31.06 -4.21
N TYR A 459 -15.49 -30.03 -5.02
CA TYR A 459 -14.23 -29.83 -5.74
C TYR A 459 -13.01 -29.59 -4.85
N SER A 460 -13.17 -28.82 -3.77
CA SER A 460 -12.13 -28.56 -2.78
C SER A 460 -11.78 -29.81 -1.96
N GLU A 461 -12.80 -30.59 -1.57
CA GLU A 461 -12.62 -31.86 -0.88
C GLU A 461 -11.91 -32.90 -1.76
N GLN A 462 -12.21 -32.92 -3.06
CA GLN A 462 -11.52 -33.76 -4.04
C GLN A 462 -10.03 -33.41 -4.17
N ARG A 463 -9.66 -32.14 -3.96
CA ARG A 463 -8.25 -31.68 -3.88
C ARG A 463 -7.61 -31.91 -2.51
N GLY A 464 -8.34 -32.52 -1.56
CA GLY A 464 -7.82 -32.87 -0.25
C GLY A 464 -7.97 -31.78 0.82
N TRP A 465 -8.67 -30.68 0.54
CA TRP A 465 -9.00 -29.70 1.58
C TRP A 465 -9.94 -30.34 2.61
N ARG A 466 -9.67 -30.13 3.90
CA ARG A 466 -10.53 -30.57 5.01
C ARG A 466 -10.60 -29.45 6.04
N GLU A 467 -11.70 -29.34 6.77
CA GLU A 467 -11.80 -28.43 7.91
C GLU A 467 -10.78 -28.79 9.00
N ASP A 468 -10.26 -27.80 9.72
CA ASP A 468 -9.37 -28.06 10.86
C ASP A 468 -10.14 -28.76 11.98
N THR A 469 -9.56 -29.82 12.53
CA THR A 469 -10.18 -30.64 13.57
C THR A 469 -9.66 -30.31 14.97
N PHE A 470 -8.64 -29.45 15.06
CA PHE A 470 -7.85 -29.18 16.27
C PHE A 470 -7.09 -30.41 16.79
N ASP A 471 -7.00 -31.47 15.99
CA ASP A 471 -6.01 -32.54 16.14
C ASP A 471 -4.80 -32.18 15.28
N GLU A 472 -3.72 -31.73 15.93
CA GLU A 472 -2.52 -31.26 15.27
C GLU A 472 -1.92 -32.31 14.33
N GLU A 473 -1.90 -33.59 14.71
CA GLU A 473 -1.34 -34.63 13.85
C GLU A 473 -2.17 -34.80 12.57
N HIS A 474 -3.51 -34.80 12.73
CA HIS A 474 -4.43 -34.91 11.61
C HIS A 474 -4.34 -33.70 10.68
N ASP A 475 -4.41 -32.49 11.23
CA ASP A 475 -4.44 -31.25 10.47
C ASP A 475 -3.11 -31.04 9.72
N LEU A 476 -1.98 -31.45 10.31
CA LEU A 476 -0.68 -31.44 9.63
C LEU A 476 -0.59 -32.46 8.48
N GLN A 477 -1.26 -33.61 8.60
CA GLN A 477 -1.33 -34.56 7.48
C GLN A 477 -2.15 -33.98 6.32
N VAL A 478 -3.23 -33.25 6.61
CA VAL A 478 -4.02 -32.54 5.61
C VAL A 478 -3.18 -31.47 4.92
N GLU A 479 -2.48 -30.61 5.67
CA GLU A 479 -1.59 -29.57 5.11
C GLU A 479 -0.49 -30.17 4.24
N LYS A 480 0.18 -31.25 4.70
CA LYS A 480 1.18 -31.97 3.89
C LYS A 480 0.58 -32.55 2.60
N SER A 481 -0.63 -33.08 2.66
CA SER A 481 -1.34 -33.62 1.50
C SER A 481 -1.68 -32.53 0.48
N LEU A 482 -2.15 -31.36 0.94
CA LEU A 482 -2.37 -30.20 0.10
C LEU A 482 -1.06 -29.70 -0.52
N HIS A 483 0.00 -29.59 0.29
CA HIS A 483 1.30 -29.10 -0.15
C HIS A 483 1.91 -29.97 -1.25
N ASN A 484 1.80 -31.30 -1.12
CA ASN A 484 2.22 -32.26 -2.13
C ASN A 484 1.47 -32.11 -3.48
N GLN A 485 0.26 -31.55 -3.44
CA GLN A 485 -0.53 -31.21 -4.63
C GLN A 485 -0.29 -29.77 -5.13
N GLY A 486 0.62 -29.03 -4.51
CA GLY A 486 0.93 -27.65 -4.84
C GLY A 486 -0.10 -26.65 -4.29
N LEU A 487 -0.80 -27.00 -3.22
CA LEU A 487 -1.85 -26.20 -2.60
C LEU A 487 -1.55 -25.96 -1.12
N TYR A 488 -2.09 -24.87 -0.58
CA TYR A 488 -2.27 -24.63 0.84
C TYR A 488 -3.69 -24.12 1.06
N LYS A 489 -4.17 -24.17 2.30
CA LYS A 489 -5.40 -23.46 2.68
C LYS A 489 -5.23 -21.95 2.54
N GLY A 490 -6.34 -21.23 2.45
CA GLY A 490 -6.34 -19.78 2.62
C GLY A 490 -5.72 -19.36 3.96
N PRO A 491 -5.22 -18.12 4.07
CA PRO A 491 -4.64 -17.60 5.30
C PRO A 491 -5.71 -17.34 6.36
N LYS A 492 -5.35 -17.48 7.63
CA LYS A 492 -6.22 -17.14 8.76
C LYS A 492 -6.38 -15.63 8.92
N SER A 493 -5.41 -14.83 8.45
CA SER A 493 -5.46 -13.35 8.53
C SER A 493 -6.55 -12.70 7.68
N ILE A 494 -7.13 -13.38 6.69
CA ILE A 494 -8.19 -12.80 5.86
C ILE A 494 -9.55 -13.16 6.45
N SER A 495 -10.35 -12.16 6.75
CA SER A 495 -11.71 -12.30 7.25
C SER A 495 -12.63 -12.93 6.21
N CYS A 496 -13.53 -13.79 6.68
CA CYS A 496 -14.57 -14.38 5.85
C CYS A 496 -15.89 -14.37 6.60
N LYS A 497 -16.91 -13.69 6.07
CA LYS A 497 -18.22 -13.56 6.72
C LYS A 497 -18.88 -14.91 7.03
N GLU A 498 -18.81 -15.86 6.10
CA GLU A 498 -19.48 -17.16 6.22
C GLU A 498 -18.67 -18.17 7.04
N TYR A 499 -17.34 -18.11 6.98
CA TYR A 499 -16.43 -19.13 7.53
C TYR A 499 -15.52 -18.62 8.66
N GLY A 500 -15.65 -17.35 9.06
CA GLY A 500 -14.77 -16.65 10.00
C GLY A 500 -13.47 -16.17 9.35
N SER A 501 -12.76 -17.04 8.64
CA SER A 501 -11.53 -16.70 7.91
C SER A 501 -11.41 -17.44 6.57
N ALA A 502 -10.55 -16.94 5.68
CA ALA A 502 -10.27 -17.59 4.40
C ALA A 502 -9.70 -19.00 4.58
N ARG A 503 -8.97 -19.26 5.67
CA ARG A 503 -8.50 -20.61 6.04
C ARG A 503 -9.63 -21.65 6.13
N ASN A 504 -10.75 -21.24 6.71
CA ASN A 504 -11.93 -22.10 6.91
C ASN A 504 -12.85 -22.15 5.69
N ASN A 505 -12.60 -21.31 4.69
CA ASN A 505 -13.39 -21.31 3.47
C ASN A 505 -12.81 -22.33 2.46
N PRO A 506 -13.56 -23.40 2.11
CA PRO A 506 -13.08 -24.43 1.19
C PRO A 506 -12.79 -23.91 -0.24
N ASN A 507 -13.31 -22.74 -0.60
CA ASN A 507 -13.09 -22.13 -1.90
C ASN A 507 -11.86 -21.20 -1.92
N CYS A 508 -11.24 -20.93 -0.78
CA CYS A 508 -10.06 -20.08 -0.65
C CYS A 508 -8.82 -20.96 -0.47
N LEU A 509 -7.90 -20.91 -1.43
CA LEU A 509 -6.66 -21.68 -1.42
C LEU A 509 -5.49 -20.77 -1.76
N ARG A 510 -4.28 -21.19 -1.40
CA ARG A 510 -3.04 -20.64 -1.96
C ARG A 510 -2.42 -21.67 -2.87
N ARG A 511 -2.07 -21.30 -4.10
CA ARG A 511 -1.49 -22.22 -5.08
C ARG A 511 -0.02 -21.90 -5.29
N ILE A 512 0.83 -22.93 -5.28
CA ILE A 512 2.21 -22.80 -5.71
C ILE A 512 2.24 -22.71 -7.23
N LEU A 513 2.67 -21.57 -7.74
CA LEU A 513 2.80 -21.30 -9.16
C LEU A 513 4.12 -21.85 -9.73
N THR A 514 5.21 -21.63 -9.01
CA THR A 514 6.53 -22.19 -9.35
C THR A 514 7.47 -22.23 -8.13
N ARG A 515 8.59 -22.94 -8.28
CA ARG A 515 9.71 -22.99 -7.33
C ARG A 515 10.98 -22.69 -8.10
N GLU A 516 11.63 -21.58 -7.80
CA GLU A 516 12.76 -21.09 -8.60
C GLU A 516 13.82 -20.48 -7.71
N LEU A 517 15.07 -20.57 -8.17
CA LEU A 517 16.16 -19.78 -7.63
C LEU A 517 15.94 -18.36 -8.16
N MET A 518 15.80 -17.41 -7.25
CA MET A 518 15.62 -16.00 -7.58
C MET A 518 16.79 -15.21 -7.02
N GLU A 519 17.28 -14.26 -7.81
CA GLU A 519 18.40 -13.37 -7.48
C GLU A 519 17.88 -11.99 -7.09
N ALA A 520 18.47 -11.38 -6.06
CA ALA A 520 17.96 -10.15 -5.45
C ALA A 520 18.03 -8.91 -6.37
N ASP A 521 18.94 -8.93 -7.34
CA ASP A 521 19.19 -7.87 -8.33
C ASP A 521 18.47 -8.11 -9.67
N HIS A 522 17.58 -9.09 -9.74
CA HIS A 522 16.87 -9.46 -10.97
C HIS A 522 15.38 -9.13 -10.92
N THR A 523 14.85 -8.71 -12.07
CA THR A 523 13.41 -8.49 -12.25
C THR A 523 12.76 -9.73 -12.84
N TYR A 524 11.79 -10.29 -12.12
CA TYR A 524 11.01 -11.44 -12.56
C TYR A 524 9.60 -11.04 -12.98
N TYR A 525 9.00 -11.86 -13.84
CA TYR A 525 7.68 -11.64 -14.41
C TYR A 525 6.81 -12.88 -14.19
N LEU A 526 5.57 -12.64 -13.80
CA LEU A 526 4.50 -13.66 -13.75
C LEU A 526 3.54 -13.41 -14.90
N ARG A 527 3.38 -14.40 -15.78
CA ARG A 527 2.38 -14.34 -16.86
C ARG A 527 1.31 -15.41 -16.69
N LEU A 528 0.04 -15.01 -16.81
CA LEU A 528 -1.14 -15.84 -16.67
C LEU A 528 -1.97 -15.71 -17.94
N ARG A 529 -2.16 -16.83 -18.65
CA ARG A 529 -2.88 -16.84 -19.93
C ARG A 529 -4.09 -17.75 -19.85
N CYS A 530 -5.24 -17.25 -20.28
CA CYS A 530 -6.46 -18.04 -20.43
C CYS A 530 -6.23 -19.20 -21.43
N VAL A 531 -6.70 -20.41 -21.10
CA VAL A 531 -6.59 -21.59 -21.98
C VAL A 531 -7.94 -22.21 -22.35
N ILE A 532 -9.04 -21.50 -22.05
CA ILE A 532 -10.40 -21.92 -22.39
C ILE A 532 -11.15 -20.78 -23.10
N GLU A 533 -12.06 -21.13 -24.00
CA GLU A 533 -12.85 -20.17 -24.79
C GLU A 533 -14.15 -19.77 -24.06
N LEU A 534 -14.05 -19.34 -22.80
CA LEU A 534 -15.17 -18.82 -22.01
C LEU A 534 -14.89 -17.37 -21.64
N LEU A 535 -15.41 -16.44 -22.45
CA LEU A 535 -15.04 -15.02 -22.39
C LEU A 535 -15.56 -14.29 -21.14
N GLU A 536 -16.60 -14.81 -20.50
CA GLU A 536 -17.20 -14.23 -19.29
C GLU A 536 -16.60 -14.80 -17.99
N ASP A 537 -15.72 -15.81 -18.08
CA ASP A 537 -15.03 -16.37 -16.92
C ASP A 537 -13.92 -15.42 -16.46
N GLU A 538 -13.77 -15.33 -15.15
CA GLU A 538 -12.96 -14.33 -14.45
C GLU A 538 -11.72 -14.98 -13.84
N LEU A 539 -10.55 -14.44 -14.17
CA LEU A 539 -9.34 -14.62 -13.36
C LEU A 539 -9.39 -13.62 -12.21
N TRP A 540 -9.41 -14.12 -10.98
CA TRP A 540 -9.28 -13.30 -9.79
C TRP A 540 -7.80 -13.14 -9.41
N LEU A 541 -7.36 -11.90 -9.30
CA LEU A 541 -6.02 -11.47 -8.91
C LEU A 541 -6.13 -10.71 -7.58
N ASP A 542 -5.96 -11.44 -6.49
CA ASP A 542 -6.08 -10.95 -5.12
C ASP A 542 -4.68 -10.61 -4.57
N TYR A 543 -3.91 -11.64 -4.19
CA TYR A 543 -2.54 -11.47 -3.70
C TYR A 543 -1.58 -12.54 -4.24
N ILE A 544 -0.29 -12.23 -4.21
CA ILE A 544 0.81 -13.18 -4.42
C ILE A 544 1.69 -13.29 -3.18
N GLU A 545 2.41 -14.40 -3.06
CA GLU A 545 3.39 -14.59 -2.00
C GLU A 545 4.74 -14.99 -2.57
N LEU A 546 5.80 -14.33 -2.09
CA LEU A 546 7.19 -14.78 -2.23
C LEU A 546 7.60 -15.46 -0.92
N CYS A 547 7.66 -16.78 -0.93
CA CYS A 547 7.97 -17.58 0.25
C CYS A 547 9.35 -18.22 0.13
N PRO A 548 10.33 -17.85 0.98
CA PRO A 548 11.68 -18.41 0.93
C PRO A 548 11.72 -19.87 1.41
N LEU A 549 12.74 -20.62 0.96
CA LEU A 549 12.95 -22.03 1.32
C LEU A 549 12.97 -22.28 2.83
N SER A 550 13.52 -21.34 3.60
CA SER A 550 13.58 -21.40 5.06
C SER A 550 12.21 -21.46 5.74
N ILE A 551 11.14 -21.01 5.06
CA ILE A 551 9.77 -21.05 5.57
C ILE A 551 9.06 -22.31 5.08
N TYR A 552 8.92 -22.49 3.76
CA TYR A 552 8.08 -23.59 3.24
C TYR A 552 8.71 -24.98 3.36
N SER A 553 10.02 -25.05 3.64
CA SER A 553 10.79 -26.27 3.84
C SER A 553 11.74 -26.14 5.03
N GLY A 554 11.42 -25.27 5.97
CA GLY A 554 12.17 -25.06 7.21
C GLY A 554 12.04 -26.20 8.21
N ASN A 555 12.71 -26.04 9.36
CA ASN A 555 12.56 -26.95 10.50
C ASN A 555 11.24 -26.71 11.24
N GLU A 556 10.75 -25.47 11.20
CA GLU A 556 9.45 -25.09 11.73
C GLU A 556 8.42 -25.14 10.62
N LEU A 557 7.18 -25.42 11.00
CA LEU A 557 6.06 -25.41 10.08
C LEU A 557 5.70 -23.96 9.74
N GLU A 558 5.30 -23.74 8.49
CA GLU A 558 4.71 -22.46 8.10
C GLU A 558 3.47 -22.19 8.97
N ASP A 559 3.37 -20.97 9.48
CA ASP A 559 2.25 -20.57 10.31
C ASP A 559 0.94 -20.43 9.51
N VAL A 560 -0.17 -20.33 10.23
CA VAL A 560 -1.52 -20.33 9.64
C VAL A 560 -1.99 -18.96 9.16
N TRP A 561 -1.23 -17.89 9.41
CA TRP A 561 -1.72 -16.52 9.32
C TRP A 561 -1.60 -15.89 7.93
#